data_AF-A0AA88JGV3-F1
#
_entry.id   AF-A0AA88JGV3-F1
#
_cell.length_a   1.000
_cell.length_b   1.000
_cell.length_c   1.000
_cell.angle_alpha   90.00
_cell.angle_beta   90.00
_cell.angle_gamma   90.00
#
_symmetry.space_group_name_H-M   'P 1'
#
loop_
_entity.id
_entity.type
_entity.pdbx_description
1 polymer ?
#
loop_
_entity_poly.entity_id
_entity_poly.type
_entity_poly.pdbx_seq_one_letter_code
_entity_poly.pdbx_strand_id
1 'polypeptide(L)'
;MRFASEDVGLADPLALNQAVSCYQACHFLGMPECNVFLAQCVAYLAMAPKSVAVYRAIRAQQKAVKESEGQNEGVPLHLRNAPTNLMKEIGYGKDYIYTPDNPSAFQSYLPP
;
A
#
# COMPACT_ATOMS: atom_id res chain seq x y z
N MET A 1 4.77 15.09 2.72
CA MET A 1 4.62 13.63 2.49
C MET A 1 3.22 13.24 2.05
N ARG A 2 2.17 13.64 2.77
CA ARG A 2 0.78 13.27 2.41
C ARG A 2 0.41 13.58 0.95
N PHE A 3 0.74 14.77 0.45
CA PHE A 3 0.51 15.15 -0.96
C PHE A 3 1.16 14.21 -1.98
N ALA A 4 2.36 13.68 -1.69
CA ALA A 4 3.08 12.78 -2.60
C ALA A 4 2.36 11.44 -2.80
N SER A 5 1.68 10.93 -1.77
CA SER A 5 0.91 9.67 -1.87
C SER A 5 -0.60 9.92 -2.14
N GLU A 6 -1.09 11.03 -1.60
CA GLU A 6 -2.34 11.78 -1.83
C GLU A 6 -2.75 11.92 -3.29
N ASP A 7 -1.99 12.82 -3.91
CA ASP A 7 -2.37 13.55 -5.11
C ASP A 7 -1.45 13.22 -6.28
N VAL A 8 -0.25 12.68 -6.02
CA VAL A 8 0.69 12.18 -7.04
C VAL A 8 0.58 10.65 -7.15
N GLY A 9 0.75 9.94 -6.03
CA GLY A 9 0.44 8.52 -5.92
C GLY A 9 1.18 7.66 -6.94
N LEU A 10 0.46 6.74 -7.59
CA LEU A 10 1.03 5.83 -8.59
C LEU A 10 1.42 6.51 -9.91
N ALA A 11 1.06 7.78 -10.12
CA ALA A 11 1.44 8.49 -11.34
C ALA A 11 2.94 8.84 -11.35
N ASP A 12 3.53 9.07 -10.17
CA ASP A 12 4.98 9.16 -9.99
C ASP A 12 5.37 8.55 -8.63
N PRO A 13 5.69 7.24 -8.58
CA PRO A 13 6.02 6.55 -7.33
C PRO A 13 7.26 7.11 -6.60
N LEU A 14 8.16 7.80 -7.31
CA LEU A 14 9.35 8.38 -6.70
C LEU A 14 9.06 9.67 -5.91
N ALA A 15 7.85 10.21 -6.02
CA ALA A 15 7.48 11.44 -5.34
C ALA A 15 7.52 11.32 -3.80
N LEU A 16 7.20 10.14 -3.26
CA LEU A 16 7.32 9.89 -1.83
C LEU A 16 8.80 9.91 -1.41
N ASN A 17 9.69 9.30 -2.19
CA ASN A 17 11.12 9.29 -1.91
C ASN A 17 11.69 10.71 -1.91
N GLN A 18 11.33 11.53 -2.90
CA GLN A 18 11.72 12.94 -2.96
C GLN A 18 11.27 13.71 -1.71
N ALA A 19 10.03 13.50 -1.27
CA ALA A 19 9.50 14.14 -0.06
C ALA A 19 10.20 13.67 1.23
N VAL A 20 10.59 12.40 1.31
CA VAL A 20 11.36 11.83 2.43
C VAL A 20 12.77 12.40 2.46
N SER A 21 13.46 12.42 1.32
CA SER A 21 14.81 12.98 1.20
C SER A 21 14.82 14.48 1.53
N CYS A 22 13.81 15.24 1.08
CA CYS A 22 13.64 16.63 1.46
C CYS A 22 13.51 16.79 2.98
N TYR A 23 12.67 15.98 3.64
CA TYR A 23 12.52 16.02 5.10
C TYR A 23 13.86 15.74 5.80
N GLN A 24 14.58 14.70 5.39
CA GLN A 24 15.87 14.33 5.98
C GLN A 24 16.90 15.45 5.80
N ALA A 25 17.02 16.02 4.59
CA ALA A 25 17.91 17.13 4.32
C ALA A 25 17.59 18.36 5.19
N CYS A 26 16.30 18.67 5.37
CA CYS A 26 15.86 19.76 6.24
C CYS A 26 16.17 19.48 7.71
N HIS A 27 16.02 18.23 8.16
CA HIS A 27 16.32 17.84 9.52
C HIS A 27 17.81 17.95 9.84
N PHE A 28 18.69 17.59 8.90
CA PHE A 28 20.13 17.67 9.09
C PHE A 28 20.67 19.10 9.00
N LEU A 29 20.21 19.89 8.04
CA LEU A 29 20.74 21.24 7.82
C LEU A 29 20.09 22.28 8.74
N GLY A 30 18.78 22.16 8.99
CA GLY A 30 18.02 23.14 9.76
C GLY A 30 17.68 24.40 8.97
N MET A 31 16.90 25.27 9.61
CA MET A 31 16.55 26.59 9.08
C MET A 31 17.60 27.63 9.48
N PRO A 32 17.84 28.66 8.64
CA PRO A 32 17.11 28.99 7.41
C PRO A 32 17.57 28.27 6.13
N GLU A 33 18.72 27.62 6.13
CA GLU A 33 19.40 27.14 4.92
C GLU A 33 18.65 26.03 4.19
N CYS A 34 17.78 25.28 4.88
CA CYS A 34 16.98 24.23 4.24
C CYS A 34 15.76 24.73 3.44
N ASN A 35 15.50 26.04 3.41
CA ASN A 35 14.36 26.61 2.69
C ASN A 35 14.32 26.21 1.19
N VAL A 36 15.48 26.08 0.56
CA VAL A 36 15.63 25.72 -0.84
C VAL A 36 15.20 24.27 -1.11
N PHE A 37 15.42 23.35 -0.15
CA PHE A 37 15.00 21.96 -0.27
C PHE A 37 13.47 21.86 -0.24
N LEU A 38 12.84 22.61 0.67
CA LEU A 38 11.39 22.70 0.76
C LEU A 38 10.79 23.27 -0.52
N ALA A 39 11.36 24.37 -1.03
CA ALA A 39 10.92 25.00 -2.27
C ALA A 39 11.01 24.04 -3.48
N GLN A 40 12.14 23.33 -3.62
CA GLN A 40 12.34 22.33 -4.67
C GLN A 40 11.30 21.20 -4.57
N CYS A 41 11.08 20.66 -3.38
CA CYS A 41 10.14 19.56 -3.16
C CYS A 41 8.70 19.98 -3.50
N VAL A 42 8.28 21.18 -3.07
CA VAL A 42 6.95 21.71 -3.39
C VAL A 42 6.78 21.92 -4.89
N ALA A 43 7.76 22.54 -5.57
CA ALA A 43 7.70 22.75 -7.01
C ALA A 43 7.61 21.43 -7.79
N TYR A 44 8.44 20.45 -7.42
CA TYR A 44 8.41 19.12 -8.01
C TYR A 44 7.02 18.47 -7.85
N LEU A 45 6.47 18.45 -6.63
CA LEU A 45 5.15 17.88 -6.37
C LEU A 45 4.04 18.62 -7.13
N ALA A 46 4.12 19.95 -7.24
CA ALA A 46 3.16 20.75 -7.99
C ALA A 46 3.14 20.39 -9.48
N MET A 47 4.29 20.11 -10.08
CA MET A 47 4.43 19.77 -11.50
C MET A 47 4.26 18.28 -11.81
N ALA A 48 4.41 17.38 -10.83
CA ALA A 48 4.29 15.94 -11.02
C ALA A 48 2.91 15.52 -11.60
N PRO A 49 2.82 14.43 -12.36
CA PRO A 49 1.53 13.90 -12.79
C PRO A 49 0.69 13.50 -11.57
N LYS A 50 -0.64 13.70 -11.65
CA LYS A 50 -1.54 13.56 -10.50
C LYS A 50 -2.34 12.26 -10.57
N SER A 51 -2.42 11.54 -9.45
CA SER A 51 -3.29 10.38 -9.29
C SER A 51 -3.74 10.22 -7.83
N VAL A 52 -5.07 10.19 -7.67
CA VAL A 52 -5.74 9.93 -6.38
C VAL A 52 -6.24 8.48 -6.28
N ALA A 53 -5.74 7.58 -7.14
CA ALA A 53 -6.24 6.20 -7.24
C ALA A 53 -6.06 5.43 -5.92
N VAL A 54 -4.86 5.48 -5.33
CA VAL A 54 -4.55 4.82 -4.05
C VAL A 54 -5.40 5.40 -2.92
N TYR A 55 -5.53 6.73 -2.88
CA TYR A 55 -6.34 7.41 -1.89
C TYR A 55 -7.81 6.98 -1.93
N ARG A 56 -8.40 6.94 -3.13
CA ARG A 56 -9.78 6.48 -3.33
C ARG A 56 -9.92 4.99 -3.01
N ALA A 57 -8.94 4.16 -3.35
CA ALA A 57 -8.95 2.74 -3.05
C ALA A 57 -8.98 2.48 -1.53
N ILE A 58 -8.17 3.20 -0.74
CA ILE A 58 -8.19 3.10 0.73
C ILE A 58 -9.55 3.53 1.28
N ARG A 59 -10.12 4.65 0.80
CA ARG A 59 -11.45 5.10 1.24
C ARG A 59 -12.55 4.08 0.91
N ALA A 60 -12.51 3.48 -0.29
CA ALA A 60 -13.45 2.45 -0.70
C ALA A 60 -13.30 1.18 0.15
N GLN A 61 -12.06 0.75 0.42
CA GLN A 61 -11.78 -0.39 1.29
C GLN A 61 -12.29 -0.16 2.71
N GLN A 62 -12.01 1.00 3.31
CA GLN A 62 -12.50 1.34 4.65
C GLN A 62 -14.03 1.35 4.72
N LYS A 63 -14.68 1.88 3.68
CA LYS A 63 -16.14 1.86 3.55
C LYS A 63 -16.66 0.42 3.47
N ALA A 64 -16.10 -0.40 2.60
CA ALA A 64 -16.51 -1.79 2.41
C ALA A 64 -16.39 -2.60 3.72
N VAL A 65 -15.27 -2.46 4.45
CA VAL A 65 -15.09 -3.13 5.75
C VAL A 65 -16.13 -2.68 6.77
N LYS A 66 -16.39 -1.36 6.86
CA LYS A 66 -17.39 -0.83 7.78
C LYS A 66 -18.81 -1.28 7.44
N GLU A 67 -19.14 -1.36 6.16
CA GLU A 67 -20.46 -1.84 5.70
C GLU A 67 -20.61 -3.36 5.86
N SER A 68 -19.51 -4.10 5.88
CA SER A 68 -19.48 -5.54 6.17
C SER A 68 -19.53 -5.89 7.67
N GLU A 69 -19.70 -4.91 8.57
CA GLU A 69 -19.82 -5.13 10.02
C GLU A 69 -20.92 -6.17 10.31
N GLY A 70 -20.51 -7.35 10.80
CA GLY A 70 -21.38 -8.51 11.06
C GLY A 70 -21.18 -9.71 10.13
N GLN A 71 -20.57 -9.54 8.96
CA GLN A 71 -20.30 -10.63 8.01
C GLN A 71 -18.97 -11.36 8.30
N ASN A 72 -18.02 -10.70 8.98
CA ASN A 72 -16.78 -11.25 9.56
C ASN A 72 -16.14 -12.39 8.74
N GLU A 73 -16.13 -12.23 7.42
CA GLU A 73 -15.69 -13.26 6.49
C GLU A 73 -14.21 -13.54 6.76
N GLY A 74 -13.92 -14.79 7.12
CA GLY A 74 -12.57 -15.17 7.47
C GLY A 74 -11.64 -15.17 6.25
N VAL A 75 -10.34 -15.13 6.50
CA VAL A 75 -9.33 -15.34 5.46
C VAL A 75 -9.62 -16.65 4.70
N PRO A 76 -9.59 -16.67 3.35
CA PRO A 76 -9.76 -17.89 2.56
C PRO A 76 -8.84 -19.02 3.04
N LEU A 77 -9.34 -20.26 3.09
CA LEU A 77 -8.61 -21.40 3.65
C LEU A 77 -7.23 -21.60 2.99
N HIS A 78 -7.13 -21.43 1.67
CA HIS A 78 -5.88 -21.56 0.92
C HIS A 78 -4.86 -20.46 1.24
N LEU A 79 -5.27 -19.35 1.86
CA LEU A 79 -4.37 -18.27 2.30
C LEU A 79 -4.04 -18.31 3.79
N ARG A 80 -4.65 -19.22 4.55
CA ARG A 80 -4.37 -19.35 5.99
C ARG A 80 -3.01 -20.01 6.21
N ASN A 81 -2.27 -19.50 7.18
CA ASN A 81 -1.04 -20.12 7.63
C ASN A 81 -1.33 -21.50 8.28
N ALA A 82 -0.54 -22.52 7.94
CA ALA A 82 -0.73 -23.90 8.41
C ALA A 82 0.54 -24.51 9.08
N PRO A 83 1.02 -23.93 10.19
CA PRO A 83 2.26 -24.35 10.83
C PRO A 83 2.13 -25.68 11.61
N THR A 84 0.94 -26.05 12.08
CA THR A 84 0.71 -27.29 12.84
C THR A 84 0.09 -28.39 11.97
N ASN A 85 0.25 -29.64 12.40
CA ASN A 85 -0.36 -30.79 11.70
C ASN A 85 -1.88 -30.68 11.67
N LEU A 86 -2.51 -30.33 12.80
CA LEU A 86 -3.95 -30.11 12.89
C LEU A 86 -4.43 -29.05 11.89
N MET A 87 -3.70 -27.95 11.73
CA MET A 87 -4.07 -26.88 10.78
C MET A 87 -4.06 -27.36 9.33
N LYS A 88 -3.08 -28.20 8.95
CA LYS A 88 -3.03 -28.82 7.62
C LYS A 88 -4.17 -29.82 7.43
N GLU A 89 -4.47 -30.62 8.46
CA GLU A 89 -5.55 -31.62 8.44
C GLU A 89 -6.93 -30.97 8.24
N ILE A 90 -7.19 -29.82 8.86
CA ILE A 90 -8.42 -29.04 8.67
C ILE A 90 -8.41 -28.16 7.39
N GLY A 91 -7.39 -28.31 6.53
CA GLY A 91 -7.34 -27.72 5.20
C GLY A 91 -6.75 -26.31 5.11
N TYR A 92 -6.00 -25.83 6.11
CA TYR A 92 -5.34 -24.53 6.02
C TYR A 92 -4.18 -24.59 5.03
N GLY A 93 -4.07 -23.58 4.19
CA GLY A 93 -3.04 -23.50 3.14
C GLY A 93 -3.21 -24.55 2.03
N LYS A 94 -4.29 -25.36 2.09
CA LYS A 94 -4.59 -26.35 1.06
C LYS A 94 -4.89 -25.62 -0.25
N ASP A 95 -4.36 -26.15 -1.35
CA ASP A 95 -4.52 -25.59 -2.71
C ASP A 95 -3.94 -24.17 -2.87
N TYR A 96 -3.10 -23.72 -1.94
CA TYR A 96 -2.35 -22.47 -2.10
C TYR A 96 -1.46 -22.56 -3.34
N ILE A 97 -1.59 -21.58 -4.22
CA ILE A 97 -0.75 -21.47 -5.40
C ILE A 97 0.40 -20.53 -5.06
N TYR A 98 1.62 -21.07 -5.04
CA TYR A 98 2.80 -20.23 -4.93
C TYR A 98 3.06 -19.56 -6.28
N THR A 99 2.69 -18.29 -6.39
CA THR A 99 2.73 -17.51 -7.64
C THR A 99 4.10 -17.53 -8.33
N PRO A 100 5.25 -17.49 -7.63
CA PRO A 100 6.55 -17.58 -8.29
C PRO A 100 6.78 -18.90 -9.05
N ASP A 101 6.26 -20.02 -8.56
CA ASP A 101 6.35 -21.32 -9.23
C ASP A 101 5.28 -21.48 -10.33
N ASN A 102 4.16 -20.78 -10.21
CA ASN A 102 3.05 -20.82 -11.17
C ASN A 102 2.54 -19.41 -11.53
N PRO A 103 3.29 -18.63 -12.34
CA PRO A 103 3.00 -17.21 -12.56
C PRO A 103 1.68 -16.95 -13.30
N SER A 104 1.21 -17.91 -14.09
CA SER A 104 -0.02 -17.79 -14.88
C SER A 104 -1.26 -18.33 -14.17
N ALA A 105 -1.10 -18.94 -13.01
CA ALA A 105 -2.21 -19.55 -12.29
C ALA A 105 -3.02 -18.48 -11.54
N PHE A 106 -4.35 -18.61 -11.61
CA PHE A 106 -5.29 -17.72 -10.94
C PHE A 106 -5.68 -18.27 -9.56
N GLN A 107 -5.69 -17.42 -8.54
CA GLN A 107 -6.28 -17.70 -7.23
C GLN A 107 -7.03 -16.47 -6.72
N SER A 108 -8.11 -16.67 -5.95
CA SER A 108 -8.81 -15.55 -5.30
C SER A 108 -8.05 -15.10 -4.05
N TYR A 109 -8.07 -13.80 -3.77
CA TYR A 109 -7.49 -13.21 -2.55
C TYR A 109 -8.52 -12.54 -1.64
N LEU A 110 -9.72 -12.29 -2.16
CA LEU A 110 -10.82 -11.75 -1.36
C LEU A 110 -11.50 -12.90 -0.60
N PRO A 111 -12.12 -12.60 0.55
CA PRO A 111 -13.02 -13.54 1.20
C PRO A 111 -14.13 -14.04 0.24
N PRO A 112 -14.62 -15.28 0.44
CA PRO A 112 -15.64 -15.90 -0.41
C PRO A 112 -17.02 -15.30 -0.24
#